data_AF-A0A2V6ZAC2-F1
#
_entry.id   AF-A0A2V6ZAC2-F1
#
_cell.length_a   1.000
_cell.length_b   1.000
_cell.length_c   1.000
_cell.angle_alpha   90.00
_cell.angle_beta   90.00
_cell.angle_gamma   90.00
#
_symmetry.space_group_name_H-M   'P 1'
#
loop_
_entity.id
_entity.type
_entity.pdbx_description
1 polymer ?
#
loop_
_entity_poly.entity_id
_entity_poly.type
_entity_poly.pdbx_seq_one_letter_code
_entity_poly.pdbx_strand_id
1 'polypeptide(L)'
;MSDAMSLGRRIAARLGPATLERVGGTGLANAELNAPRIRHSLLELEGIPLRPGNAAIVIGAGPSLVRRASLERLARADFAGTVVAVDSALGACLRHGIVPDVVLTVDPHPERIVRWFGDPAMTAPLVDDYFRRQEMDPTHAVDEVGANRALLELVDRHGPEMRVAIATSASPAVVDRCEKAGMRLYWWNPMYDDYEQPGSLSRRLHRLNRLPCLNGGGNVGTAAWVVSHAVLGKTRLGLLGLDFGYAPGTPYAKTQYYPELREMFGDRLSEAFIHLENPVLGETWFTDPAYYWFRDVFLEMVASTACETVNCTEGGVLFGPGIKTAPLERFVEECRHG
;
A
#
# COMPACT_ATOMS: atom_id res chain seq x y z
N MET A 1 4.73 37.29 9.24
CA MET A 1 5.93 36.81 8.53
C MET A 1 5.45 35.74 7.57
N SER A 2 5.71 35.90 6.26
CA SER A 2 5.34 34.91 5.25
C SER A 2 6.01 33.59 5.60
N ASP A 3 5.24 32.60 6.03
CA ASP A 3 5.74 31.28 6.40
C ASP A 3 6.22 30.56 5.13
N ALA A 4 7.50 30.72 4.80
CA ALA A 4 8.07 30.11 3.62
C ALA A 4 8.01 28.59 3.79
N MET A 5 7.23 27.91 2.95
CA MET A 5 7.10 26.44 2.98
C MET A 5 8.47 25.77 3.11
N SER A 6 8.59 24.80 4.02
CA SER A 6 9.83 24.02 4.21
C SER A 6 10.27 23.33 2.91
N LEU A 7 11.57 23.05 2.78
CA LEU A 7 12.12 22.40 1.59
C LEU A 7 11.38 21.10 1.24
N GLY A 8 11.15 20.23 2.24
CA GLY A 8 10.39 19.01 2.05
C GLY A 8 8.99 19.23 1.45
N ARG A 9 8.24 20.22 1.96
CA ARG A 9 6.89 20.54 1.44
C ARG A 9 6.94 21.07 0.01
N ARG A 10 7.98 21.84 -0.33
CA ARG A 10 8.18 22.32 -1.71
C ARG A 10 8.50 21.20 -2.69
N ILE A 11 9.26 20.19 -2.25
CA ILE A 11 9.53 18.98 -3.06
C ILE A 11 8.24 18.19 -3.25
N ALA A 12 7.51 17.92 -2.16
CA ALA A 12 6.26 17.14 -2.19
C ALA A 12 5.24 17.73 -3.18
N ALA A 13 5.09 19.05 -3.22
CA ALA A 13 4.19 19.75 -4.14
C ALA A 13 4.53 19.56 -5.64
N ARG A 14 5.69 18.99 -5.97
CA ARG A 14 6.15 18.75 -7.35
C ARG A 14 6.29 17.27 -7.69
N LEU A 15 5.92 16.35 -6.78
CA LEU A 15 6.16 14.92 -7.00
C LEU A 15 5.21 14.27 -8.01
N GLY A 16 3.97 14.75 -8.15
CA GLY A 16 3.01 14.17 -9.09
C GLY A 16 3.57 13.98 -10.51
N PRO A 17 4.04 15.06 -11.18
CA PRO A 17 4.67 14.94 -12.51
C PRO A 17 5.93 14.07 -12.54
N ALA A 18 6.77 14.12 -11.49
CA ALA A 18 8.02 13.38 -11.43
C ALA A 18 7.81 11.86 -11.26
N THR A 19 6.78 11.46 -10.51
CA THR A 19 6.41 10.04 -10.36
C THR A 19 6.00 9.44 -11.69
N LEU A 20 5.15 10.15 -12.46
CA LEU A 20 4.72 9.71 -13.79
C LEU A 20 5.89 9.43 -14.73
N GLU A 21 6.86 10.36 -14.79
CA GLU A 21 8.06 10.22 -15.63
C GLU A 21 8.89 8.98 -15.27
N ARG A 22 9.02 8.67 -13.98
CA ARG A 22 9.83 7.53 -13.49
C ARG A 22 9.19 6.16 -13.74
N VAL A 23 7.87 6.01 -13.54
CA VAL A 23 7.22 4.68 -13.56
C VAL A 23 6.35 4.40 -14.78
N GLY A 24 6.00 5.44 -15.56
CA GLY A 24 5.09 5.31 -16.69
C GLY A 24 5.57 4.33 -17.76
N GLY A 25 6.84 4.40 -18.15
CA GLY A 25 7.43 3.53 -19.17
C GLY A 25 7.39 2.04 -18.78
N THR A 26 7.93 1.71 -17.61
CA THR A 26 7.96 0.32 -17.10
C THR A 26 6.54 -0.23 -16.89
N GLY A 27 5.64 0.58 -16.32
CA GLY A 27 4.26 0.16 -16.09
C GLY A 27 3.49 -0.14 -17.38
N LEU A 28 3.70 0.65 -18.43
CA LEU A 28 3.11 0.38 -19.76
C LEU A 28 3.67 -0.90 -20.38
N ALA A 29 4.99 -1.11 -20.31
CA ALA A 29 5.61 -2.33 -20.84
C ALA A 29 5.08 -3.58 -20.11
N ASN A 30 4.97 -3.53 -18.79
CA ASN A 30 4.36 -4.60 -18.01
C ASN A 30 2.90 -4.84 -18.39
N ALA A 31 2.12 -3.78 -18.62
CA ALA A 31 0.72 -3.91 -19.04
C ALA A 31 0.57 -4.61 -20.39
N GLU A 32 1.46 -4.34 -21.35
CA GLU A 32 1.49 -5.02 -22.65
C GLU A 32 1.88 -6.51 -22.48
N LEU A 33 2.88 -6.82 -21.65
CA LEU A 33 3.29 -8.20 -21.35
C LEU A 33 2.21 -9.00 -20.62
N ASN A 34 1.46 -8.36 -19.73
CA ASN A 34 0.41 -8.99 -18.94
C ASN A 34 -0.91 -9.16 -19.70
N ALA A 35 -1.11 -8.45 -20.82
CA ALA A 35 -2.37 -8.43 -21.56
C ALA A 35 -2.92 -9.85 -21.90
N PRO A 36 -2.11 -10.83 -22.34
CA PRO A 36 -2.59 -12.18 -22.63
C PRO A 36 -3.08 -12.97 -21.40
N ARG A 37 -2.73 -12.51 -20.19
CA ARG A 37 -3.04 -13.15 -18.90
C ARG A 37 -4.28 -12.57 -18.22
N ILE A 38 -4.82 -11.48 -18.74
CA ILE A 38 -6.04 -10.87 -18.20
C ILE A 38 -7.21 -11.85 -18.40
N ARG A 39 -7.91 -12.16 -17.30
CA ARG A 39 -9.06 -13.07 -17.26
C ARG A 39 -10.27 -12.45 -16.59
N HIS A 40 -10.04 -11.79 -15.45
CA HIS A 40 -11.08 -11.13 -14.67
C HIS A 40 -10.80 -9.64 -14.55
N SER A 41 -11.84 -8.82 -14.72
CA SER A 41 -11.81 -7.40 -14.40
C SER A 41 -11.91 -7.19 -12.89
N LEU A 42 -11.27 -6.15 -12.37
CA LEU A 42 -11.43 -5.73 -10.97
C LEU A 42 -12.90 -5.54 -10.56
N LEU A 43 -13.74 -5.07 -11.48
CA LEU A 43 -15.16 -4.85 -11.22
C LEU A 43 -15.92 -6.15 -10.90
N GLU A 44 -15.41 -7.32 -11.29
CA GLU A 44 -16.05 -8.60 -10.92
C GLU A 44 -15.99 -8.86 -9.41
N LEU A 45 -15.11 -8.19 -8.66
CA LEU A 45 -15.06 -8.33 -7.20
C LEU A 45 -16.32 -7.82 -6.50
N GLU A 46 -17.06 -6.87 -7.09
CA GLU A 46 -18.31 -6.34 -6.52
C GLU A 46 -19.37 -7.45 -6.36
N GLY A 47 -19.43 -8.39 -7.31
CA GLY A 47 -20.39 -9.48 -7.32
C GLY A 47 -19.95 -10.71 -6.52
N ILE A 48 -18.77 -10.71 -5.92
CA ILE A 48 -18.23 -11.88 -5.24
C ILE A 48 -18.46 -11.77 -3.74
N PRO A 49 -19.15 -12.76 -3.13
CA PRO A 49 -19.31 -12.77 -1.68
C PRO A 49 -17.94 -12.96 -1.03
N LEU A 50 -17.49 -11.91 -0.34
CA LEU A 50 -16.40 -11.95 0.63
C LEU A 50 -17.02 -12.13 2.03
N ARG A 51 -16.37 -11.59 3.06
CA ARG A 51 -16.92 -11.53 4.40
C ARG A 51 -18.10 -10.55 4.50
N PRO A 52 -19.10 -10.87 5.34
CA PRO A 52 -20.34 -10.11 5.44
C PRO A 52 -20.14 -8.69 5.99
N GLY A 53 -21.20 -7.88 5.89
CA GLY A 53 -21.21 -6.53 6.43
C GLY A 53 -20.60 -5.48 5.50
N ASN A 54 -20.77 -4.24 5.88
CA ASN A 54 -20.31 -3.06 5.15
C ASN A 54 -18.92 -2.57 5.60
N ALA A 55 -18.34 -3.23 6.61
CA ALA A 55 -17.04 -2.88 7.16
C ALA A 55 -15.88 -3.64 6.50
N ALA A 56 -14.75 -2.95 6.34
CA ALA A 56 -13.48 -3.60 6.01
C ALA A 56 -12.31 -2.98 6.77
N ILE A 57 -11.24 -3.76 6.93
CA ILE A 57 -9.95 -3.28 7.42
C ILE A 57 -8.95 -3.32 6.28
N VAL A 58 -8.31 -2.19 6.03
CA VAL A 58 -7.21 -2.02 5.07
C VAL A 58 -5.88 -2.06 5.83
N ILE A 59 -5.02 -3.00 5.47
CA ILE A 59 -3.74 -3.27 6.14
C ILE A 59 -2.59 -2.86 5.22
N GLY A 60 -1.88 -1.79 5.59
CA GLY A 60 -0.61 -1.33 5.02
C GLY A 60 0.59 -1.92 5.75
N ALA A 61 1.80 -1.75 5.22
CA ALA A 61 3.04 -2.31 5.77
C ALA A 61 3.84 -1.32 6.63
N GLY A 62 3.18 -0.31 7.20
CA GLY A 62 3.82 0.68 8.03
C GLY A 62 4.33 0.09 9.35
N PRO A 63 5.44 0.61 9.92
CA PRO A 63 6.07 0.08 11.14
C PRO A 63 5.12 0.02 12.35
N SER A 64 4.03 0.79 12.36
CA SER A 64 3.03 0.73 13.43
C SER A 64 2.35 -0.63 13.56
N LEU A 65 2.33 -1.46 12.50
CA LEU A 65 1.86 -2.85 12.62
C LEU A 65 2.60 -3.61 13.71
N VAL A 66 3.93 -3.52 13.70
CA VAL A 66 4.80 -4.19 14.68
C VAL A 66 4.80 -3.42 16.00
N ARG A 67 4.98 -2.10 15.96
CA ARG A 67 5.09 -1.26 17.18
C ARG A 67 3.84 -1.29 18.05
N ARG A 68 2.67 -1.53 17.46
CA ARG A 68 1.37 -1.59 18.16
C ARG A 68 0.80 -3.00 18.26
N ALA A 69 1.55 -4.02 17.82
CA ALA A 69 1.08 -5.41 17.74
C ALA A 69 -0.29 -5.53 17.05
N SER A 70 -0.51 -4.71 16.00
CA SER A 70 -1.85 -4.47 15.43
C SER A 70 -2.46 -5.75 14.85
N LEU A 71 -1.64 -6.59 14.22
CA LEU A 71 -2.10 -7.87 13.65
C LEU A 71 -2.42 -8.91 14.73
N GLU A 72 -1.65 -8.96 15.82
CA GLU A 72 -1.96 -9.84 16.95
C GLU A 72 -3.27 -9.43 17.63
N ARG A 73 -3.49 -8.12 17.77
CA ARG A 73 -4.73 -7.56 18.31
C ARG A 73 -5.91 -7.84 17.39
N LEU A 74 -5.73 -7.66 16.08
CA LEU A 74 -6.75 -8.00 15.09
C LEU A 74 -7.08 -9.50 15.09
N ALA A 75 -6.09 -10.38 15.16
CA ALA A 75 -6.30 -11.83 15.20
C ALA A 75 -7.06 -12.29 16.45
N ARG A 76 -6.91 -11.56 17.56
CA ARG A 76 -7.69 -11.79 18.80
C ARG A 76 -9.04 -11.09 18.79
N ALA A 77 -9.24 -10.13 17.88
CA ALA A 77 -10.49 -9.44 17.72
C ALA A 77 -11.44 -10.29 16.88
N ASP A 78 -12.66 -10.49 17.36
CA ASP A 78 -13.74 -11.10 16.58
C ASP A 78 -14.27 -10.08 15.55
N PHE A 79 -13.47 -9.82 14.52
CA PHE A 79 -13.80 -8.96 13.38
C PHE A 79 -14.29 -9.82 12.22
N ALA A 80 -15.59 -9.73 11.94
CA ALA A 80 -16.25 -10.50 10.88
C ALA A 80 -16.27 -9.79 9.52
N GLY A 81 -15.77 -8.55 9.42
CA GLY A 81 -15.75 -7.79 8.18
C GLY A 81 -14.62 -8.19 7.23
N THR A 82 -14.59 -7.57 6.05
CA THR A 82 -13.61 -7.89 5.00
C THR A 82 -12.20 -7.41 5.37
N VAL A 83 -11.18 -8.21 5.08
CA VAL A 83 -9.77 -7.86 5.27
C VAL A 83 -9.11 -7.65 3.91
N VAL A 84 -8.58 -6.46 3.70
CA VAL A 84 -7.85 -6.07 2.50
C VAL A 84 -6.43 -5.72 2.89
N ALA A 85 -5.44 -6.41 2.32
CA ALA A 85 -4.03 -6.15 2.62
C ALA A 85 -3.29 -5.65 1.36
N VAL A 86 -2.29 -4.80 1.55
CA VAL A 86 -1.32 -4.50 0.48
C VAL A 86 -0.31 -5.64 0.38
N ASP A 87 0.34 -5.78 -0.78
CA ASP A 87 1.40 -6.75 -1.03
C ASP A 87 2.42 -6.84 0.11
N SER A 88 2.98 -5.70 0.51
CA SER A 88 3.98 -5.58 1.57
C SER A 88 3.49 -5.96 2.97
N ALA A 89 2.17 -6.05 3.20
CA ALA A 89 1.58 -6.51 4.46
C ALA A 89 1.20 -8.00 4.43
N LEU A 90 1.23 -8.66 3.26
CA LEU A 90 0.78 -10.04 3.07
C LEU A 90 1.50 -11.00 4.02
N GLY A 91 2.83 -10.99 4.01
CA GLY A 91 3.63 -11.89 4.84
C GLY A 91 3.37 -11.70 6.34
N ALA A 92 3.21 -10.45 6.78
CA ALA A 92 2.85 -10.15 8.16
C ALA A 92 1.48 -10.69 8.52
N CYS A 93 0.46 -10.49 7.68
CA CYS A 93 -0.89 -11.02 7.91
C CYS A 93 -0.88 -12.55 8.07
N LEU A 94 -0.26 -13.27 7.12
CA LEU A 94 -0.23 -14.73 7.11
C LEU A 94 0.48 -15.32 8.35
N ARG A 95 1.58 -14.70 8.81
CA ARG A 95 2.27 -15.14 10.03
C ARG A 95 1.42 -15.01 11.30
N HIS A 96 0.45 -14.10 11.31
CA HIS A 96 -0.51 -13.94 12.40
C HIS A 96 -1.82 -14.70 12.17
N GLY A 97 -1.88 -15.59 11.18
CA GLY A 97 -3.08 -16.39 10.87
C GLY A 97 -4.21 -15.58 10.23
N ILE A 98 -3.93 -14.37 9.76
CA ILE A 98 -4.90 -13.52 9.05
C ILE A 98 -4.70 -13.76 7.56
N VAL A 99 -5.64 -14.48 6.93
CA VAL A 99 -5.71 -14.62 5.48
C VAL A 99 -6.53 -13.45 4.91
N PRO A 100 -5.94 -12.52 4.14
CA PRO A 100 -6.68 -11.42 3.53
C PRO A 100 -7.69 -11.94 2.50
N ASP A 101 -8.87 -11.32 2.42
CA ASP A 101 -9.84 -11.64 1.38
C ASP A 101 -9.40 -11.11 0.00
N VAL A 102 -8.75 -9.94 0.01
CA VAL A 102 -8.16 -9.28 -1.16
C VAL A 102 -6.76 -8.77 -0.83
N VAL A 103 -5.80 -9.05 -1.70
CA VAL A 103 -4.45 -8.48 -1.68
C VAL A 103 -4.31 -7.49 -2.84
N LEU A 104 -3.75 -6.31 -2.59
CA LEU A 104 -3.49 -5.31 -3.63
C LEU A 104 -2.00 -5.19 -3.96
N THR A 105 -1.72 -5.01 -5.25
CA THR A 105 -0.38 -4.71 -5.75
C THR A 105 -0.43 -3.78 -6.96
N VAL A 106 0.52 -2.85 -7.04
CA VAL A 106 0.55 -1.75 -8.03
C VAL A 106 1.93 -1.54 -8.66
N ASP A 107 2.96 -1.50 -7.83
CA ASP A 107 4.29 -1.02 -8.21
C ASP A 107 4.90 -1.89 -9.33
N PRO A 108 5.42 -1.27 -10.42
CA PRO A 108 5.96 -2.00 -11.55
C PRO A 108 7.39 -2.54 -11.33
N HIS A 109 8.01 -2.34 -10.17
CA HIS A 109 9.41 -2.68 -9.95
C HIS A 109 9.68 -4.18 -10.19
N PRO A 110 10.67 -4.52 -11.05
CA PRO A 110 10.84 -5.90 -11.53
C PRO A 110 11.22 -6.89 -10.42
N GLU A 111 12.08 -6.47 -9.49
CA GLU A 111 12.70 -7.40 -8.52
C GLU A 111 12.16 -7.27 -7.08
N ARG A 112 11.66 -6.10 -6.67
CA ARG A 112 11.26 -5.86 -5.28
C ARG A 112 9.90 -6.46 -4.97
N ILE A 113 8.91 -6.25 -5.83
CA ILE A 113 7.51 -6.51 -5.45
C ILE A 113 7.21 -8.02 -5.33
N VAL A 114 7.82 -8.85 -6.18
CA VAL A 114 7.65 -10.32 -6.10
C VAL A 114 8.04 -10.89 -4.74
N ARG A 115 9.00 -10.25 -4.06
CA ARG A 115 9.48 -10.68 -2.74
C ARG A 115 8.44 -10.54 -1.65
N TRP A 116 7.44 -9.66 -1.82
CA TRP A 116 6.30 -9.56 -0.90
C TRP A 116 5.32 -10.73 -1.01
N PHE A 117 5.43 -11.53 -2.08
CA PHE A 117 4.71 -12.79 -2.27
C PHE A 117 5.61 -14.02 -2.05
N GLY A 118 6.88 -13.80 -1.68
CA GLY A 118 7.93 -14.81 -1.68
C GLY A 118 8.47 -15.03 -3.09
N ASP A 119 9.79 -14.87 -3.27
CA ASP A 119 10.49 -15.04 -4.53
C ASP A 119 11.13 -16.43 -4.63
N PRO A 120 10.65 -17.33 -5.50
CA PRO A 120 11.23 -18.66 -5.69
C PRO A 120 12.65 -18.63 -6.26
N ALA A 121 13.06 -17.53 -6.90
CA ALA A 121 14.40 -17.38 -7.47
C ALA A 121 15.44 -16.91 -6.44
N MET A 122 15.00 -16.46 -5.25
CA MET A 122 15.88 -15.95 -4.22
C MET A 122 16.63 -17.09 -3.52
N THR A 123 17.91 -17.24 -3.85
CA THR A 123 18.82 -18.25 -3.27
C THR A 123 19.86 -17.67 -2.32
N ALA A 124 20.07 -16.35 -2.35
CA ALA A 124 20.99 -15.62 -1.49
C ALA A 124 20.43 -14.21 -1.19
N PRO A 125 20.90 -13.53 -0.13
CA PRO A 125 20.57 -12.12 0.11
C PRO A 125 20.96 -11.26 -1.09
N LEU A 126 20.09 -10.31 -1.45
CA LEU A 126 20.37 -9.39 -2.55
C LEU A 126 21.30 -8.25 -2.10
N VAL A 127 22.01 -7.67 -3.07
CA VAL A 127 22.89 -6.50 -2.84
C VAL A 127 22.06 -5.30 -2.40
N ASP A 128 20.86 -5.13 -2.96
CA ASP A 128 19.91 -4.11 -2.53
C ASP A 128 19.51 -4.32 -1.06
N ASP A 129 19.60 -3.25 -0.27
CA ASP A 129 19.27 -3.27 1.15
C ASP A 129 17.81 -2.91 1.44
N TYR A 130 16.99 -2.65 0.41
CA TYR A 130 15.61 -2.16 0.52
C TYR A 130 14.81 -2.81 1.65
N PHE A 131 14.84 -4.14 1.77
CA PHE A 131 14.09 -4.89 2.78
C PHE A 131 14.77 -4.95 4.15
N ARG A 132 16.10 -4.91 4.20
CA ARG A 132 16.88 -5.00 5.44
C ARG A 132 17.00 -3.66 6.16
N ARG A 133 16.98 -2.57 5.39
CA ARG A 133 17.19 -1.21 5.87
C ARG A 133 15.92 -0.59 6.46
N GLN A 134 14.77 -0.89 5.88
CA GLN A 134 13.48 -0.31 6.25
C GLN A 134 12.80 -1.06 7.40
N GLU A 135 11.87 -0.40 8.09
CA GLU A 135 11.15 -0.97 9.25
C GLU A 135 9.78 -1.57 8.90
N MET A 136 9.53 -1.89 7.62
CA MET A 136 8.22 -2.41 7.15
C MET A 136 7.94 -3.82 7.68
N ASP A 137 8.88 -4.76 7.47
CA ASP A 137 8.80 -6.12 8.00
C ASP A 137 10.16 -6.52 8.59
N PRO A 138 10.28 -6.55 9.93
CA PRO A 138 11.56 -6.79 10.60
C PRO A 138 12.11 -8.20 10.38
N THR A 139 11.30 -9.15 9.88
CA THR A 139 11.78 -10.52 9.63
C THR A 139 12.89 -10.57 8.57
N HIS A 140 12.84 -9.66 7.58
CA HIS A 140 13.86 -9.58 6.53
C HIS A 140 15.21 -9.05 7.03
N ALA A 141 15.24 -8.28 8.12
CA ALA A 141 16.48 -7.74 8.68
C ALA A 141 17.33 -8.81 9.40
N VAL A 142 16.71 -9.92 9.83
CA VAL A 142 17.37 -10.98 10.59
C VAL A 142 17.88 -12.09 9.67
N ASP A 143 16.99 -12.68 8.86
CA ASP A 143 17.30 -13.75 7.92
C ASP A 143 16.40 -13.62 6.69
N GLU A 144 16.87 -12.88 5.69
CA GLU A 144 16.10 -12.56 4.50
C GLU A 144 15.73 -13.81 3.68
N VAL A 145 16.64 -14.80 3.61
CA VAL A 145 16.44 -16.04 2.84
C VAL A 145 15.50 -16.97 3.59
N GLY A 146 15.67 -17.12 4.91
CA GLY A 146 14.74 -17.87 5.75
C GLY A 146 13.34 -17.27 5.77
N ALA A 147 13.23 -15.94 5.91
CA ALA A 147 11.97 -15.21 5.84
C ALA A 147 11.27 -15.42 4.48
N ASN A 148 12.03 -15.37 3.37
CA ASN A 148 11.51 -15.64 2.04
C ASN A 148 10.98 -17.09 1.92
N ARG A 149 11.72 -18.08 2.44
CA ARG A 149 11.27 -19.48 2.42
C ARG A 149 9.98 -19.69 3.22
N ALA A 150 9.92 -19.13 4.43
CA ALA A 150 8.70 -19.19 5.25
C ALA A 150 7.50 -18.51 4.55
N LEU A 151 7.75 -17.39 3.87
CA LEU A 151 6.73 -16.69 3.11
C LEU A 151 6.24 -17.51 1.91
N LEU A 152 7.13 -18.18 1.17
CA LEU A 152 6.76 -19.08 0.09
C LEU A 152 5.77 -20.16 0.57
N GLU A 153 6.08 -20.82 1.69
CA GLU A 153 5.23 -21.86 2.27
C GLU A 153 3.84 -21.33 2.67
N LEU A 154 3.79 -20.15 3.29
CA LEU A 154 2.53 -19.52 3.70
C LEU A 154 1.68 -19.11 2.50
N VAL A 155 2.30 -18.50 1.49
CA VAL A 155 1.62 -18.03 0.28
C VAL A 155 1.15 -19.20 -0.57
N ASP A 156 1.92 -20.29 -0.68
CA ASP A 156 1.49 -21.48 -1.42
C ASP A 156 0.34 -22.21 -0.70
N ARG A 157 0.33 -22.20 0.64
CA ARG A 157 -0.75 -22.78 1.43
C ARG A 157 -2.06 -22.02 1.28
N HIS A 158 -2.02 -20.70 1.41
CA HIS A 158 -3.22 -19.85 1.47
C HIS A 158 -3.59 -19.18 0.14
N GLY A 159 -2.72 -19.28 -0.87
CA GLY A 159 -2.91 -18.71 -2.20
C GLY A 159 -4.29 -18.96 -2.81
N PRO A 160 -4.82 -20.20 -2.81
CA PRO A 160 -6.14 -20.51 -3.36
C PRO A 160 -7.31 -19.81 -2.66
N GLU A 161 -7.13 -19.33 -1.43
CA GLU A 161 -8.15 -18.61 -0.66
C GLU A 161 -8.20 -17.11 -1.00
N MET A 162 -7.10 -16.58 -1.56
CA MET A 162 -6.89 -15.16 -1.76
C MET A 162 -7.23 -14.69 -3.17
N ARG A 163 -7.76 -13.47 -3.25
CA ARG A 163 -7.94 -12.74 -4.50
C ARG A 163 -6.91 -11.62 -4.56
N VAL A 164 -6.40 -11.33 -5.74
CA VAL A 164 -5.44 -10.24 -5.94
C VAL A 164 -6.06 -9.20 -6.86
N ALA A 165 -6.25 -7.99 -6.33
CA ALA A 165 -6.55 -6.82 -7.13
C ALA A 165 -5.23 -6.29 -7.71
N ILE A 166 -4.90 -6.78 -8.90
CA ILE A 166 -3.59 -6.60 -9.54
C ILE A 166 -3.63 -5.50 -10.59
N ALA A 167 -2.76 -4.51 -10.44
CA ALA A 167 -2.58 -3.50 -11.47
C ALA A 167 -1.95 -4.12 -12.72
N THR A 168 -2.35 -3.68 -13.92
CA THR A 168 -1.70 -4.12 -15.17
C THR A 168 -0.21 -3.80 -15.22
N SER A 169 0.22 -2.79 -14.46
CA SER A 169 1.62 -2.39 -14.32
C SER A 169 2.46 -3.34 -13.48
N ALA A 170 1.87 -4.30 -12.75
CA ALA A 170 2.61 -5.22 -11.91
C ALA A 170 3.65 -6.01 -12.72
N SER A 171 4.81 -6.27 -12.13
CA SER A 171 5.86 -7.00 -12.84
C SER A 171 5.39 -8.43 -13.20
N PRO A 172 5.79 -8.99 -14.36
CA PRO A 172 5.43 -10.36 -14.73
C PRO A 172 5.81 -11.40 -13.68
N ALA A 173 6.88 -11.17 -12.91
CA ALA A 173 7.30 -12.03 -11.81
C ALA A 173 6.25 -12.11 -10.69
N VAL A 174 5.59 -10.99 -10.34
CA VAL A 174 4.47 -10.98 -9.39
C VAL A 174 3.30 -11.79 -9.94
N VAL A 175 2.96 -11.59 -11.22
CA VAL A 175 1.85 -12.30 -11.87
C VAL A 175 2.10 -13.81 -11.88
N ASP A 176 3.31 -14.23 -12.28
CA ASP A 176 3.75 -15.63 -12.24
C ASP A 176 3.66 -16.21 -10.84
N ARG A 177 4.13 -15.45 -9.83
CA ARG A 177 4.15 -15.90 -8.45
C ARG A 177 2.75 -16.14 -7.91
N CYS A 178 1.83 -15.20 -8.14
CA CYS A 178 0.44 -15.29 -7.71
C CYS A 178 -0.30 -16.45 -8.40
N GLU A 179 -0.13 -16.60 -9.72
CA GLU A 179 -0.75 -17.71 -10.46
C GLU A 179 -0.25 -19.08 -9.98
N LYS A 180 1.07 -19.23 -9.72
CA LYS A 180 1.65 -20.47 -9.19
C LYS A 180 1.13 -20.81 -7.79
N ALA A 181 0.85 -19.81 -6.96
CA ALA A 181 0.21 -19.99 -5.66
C ALA A 181 -1.29 -20.32 -5.76
N GLY A 182 -1.89 -20.31 -6.96
CA GLY A 182 -3.32 -20.53 -7.14
C GLY A 182 -4.19 -19.32 -6.73
N MET A 183 -3.59 -18.13 -6.56
CA MET A 183 -4.35 -16.91 -6.30
C MET A 183 -5.18 -16.52 -7.52
N ARG A 184 -6.36 -15.95 -7.28
CA ARG A 184 -7.23 -15.45 -8.36
C ARG A 184 -6.99 -13.98 -8.65
N LEU A 185 -6.59 -13.66 -9.87
CA LEU A 185 -6.21 -12.31 -10.29
C LEU A 185 -7.38 -11.52 -10.89
N TYR A 186 -7.58 -10.30 -10.40
CA TYR A 186 -8.58 -9.33 -10.87
C TYR A 186 -7.89 -8.03 -11.27
N TRP A 187 -8.01 -7.67 -12.54
CA TRP A 187 -7.12 -6.71 -13.17
C TRP A 187 -7.72 -5.31 -13.29
N TRP A 188 -6.86 -4.29 -13.14
CA TRP A 188 -7.22 -2.88 -13.34
C TRP A 188 -6.06 -2.05 -13.86
N ASN A 189 -6.37 -0.92 -14.50
CA ASN A 189 -5.37 0.03 -14.97
C ASN A 189 -5.13 1.12 -13.91
N PRO A 190 -3.91 1.32 -13.40
CA PRO A 190 -3.61 2.50 -12.62
C PRO A 190 -3.69 3.74 -13.51
N MET A 191 -4.30 4.80 -12.99
CA MET A 191 -4.26 6.10 -13.66
C MET A 191 -2.86 6.70 -13.54
N TYR A 192 -2.32 7.08 -14.70
CA TYR A 192 -1.03 7.75 -14.83
C TYR A 192 -1.20 9.26 -14.97
N ASP A 193 -2.33 9.69 -15.51
CA ASP A 193 -2.59 11.06 -15.92
C ASP A 193 -4.09 11.33 -16.00
N ASP A 194 -4.44 12.59 -16.28
CA ASP A 194 -5.81 12.96 -16.60
C ASP A 194 -6.29 12.16 -17.83
N TYR A 195 -7.39 11.42 -17.66
CA TYR A 195 -7.95 10.56 -18.70
C TYR A 195 -8.43 11.35 -19.92
N GLU A 196 -8.88 12.59 -19.72
CA GLU A 196 -9.46 13.41 -20.79
C GLU A 196 -8.39 14.13 -21.61
N GLN A 197 -7.19 14.35 -21.07
CA GLN A 197 -6.15 15.09 -21.78
C GLN A 197 -5.71 14.39 -23.09
N PRO A 198 -5.39 15.13 -24.17
CA PRO A 198 -4.84 14.54 -25.39
C PRO A 198 -3.60 13.68 -25.10
N GLY A 199 -3.51 12.50 -25.71
CA GLY A 199 -2.38 11.59 -25.50
C GLY A 199 -2.35 10.82 -24.18
N SER A 200 -3.39 10.90 -23.33
CA SER A 200 -3.47 10.19 -22.04
C SER A 200 -3.03 8.73 -22.13
N LEU A 201 -2.06 8.37 -21.27
CA LEU A 201 -1.59 7.01 -21.06
C LEU A 201 -2.67 6.13 -20.43
N SER A 202 -3.42 6.69 -19.47
CA SER A 202 -4.55 5.99 -18.82
C SER A 202 -5.61 5.60 -19.84
N ARG A 203 -5.93 6.51 -20.78
CA ARG A 203 -6.87 6.24 -21.87
C ARG A 203 -6.31 5.27 -22.90
N ARG A 204 -5.00 5.31 -23.20
CA ARG A 204 -4.34 4.31 -24.06
C ARG A 204 -4.46 2.91 -23.47
N LEU A 205 -4.18 2.74 -22.18
CA LEU A 205 -4.32 1.47 -21.47
C LEU A 205 -5.77 0.96 -21.50
N HIS A 206 -6.74 1.82 -21.21
CA HIS A 206 -8.14 1.45 -21.29
C HIS A 206 -8.54 0.97 -22.70
N ARG A 207 -8.07 1.63 -23.78
CA ARG A 207 -8.36 1.16 -25.14
C ARG A 207 -7.72 -0.20 -25.45
N LEU A 208 -6.54 -0.47 -24.88
CA LEU A 208 -5.80 -1.71 -25.08
C LEU A 208 -6.52 -2.92 -24.48
N ASN A 209 -6.99 -2.81 -23.24
CA ASN A 209 -7.48 -3.97 -22.48
C ASN A 209 -8.93 -3.86 -21.96
N ARG A 210 -9.57 -2.70 -22.10
CA ARG A 210 -10.95 -2.41 -21.65
C ARG A 210 -11.18 -2.53 -20.14
N LEU A 211 -10.11 -2.64 -19.35
CA LEU A 211 -10.19 -2.66 -17.89
C LEU A 211 -10.49 -1.27 -17.32
N PRO A 212 -11.13 -1.17 -16.13
CA PRO A 212 -11.35 0.09 -15.47
C PRO A 212 -10.02 0.79 -15.15
N CYS A 213 -10.03 2.13 -15.22
CA CYS A 213 -8.92 2.95 -14.74
C CYS A 213 -9.26 3.47 -13.34
N LEU A 214 -8.38 3.24 -12.37
CA LEU A 214 -8.58 3.73 -11.00
C LEU A 214 -7.44 4.66 -10.61
N ASN A 215 -7.79 5.75 -9.93
CA ASN A 215 -6.82 6.59 -9.25
C ASN A 215 -6.37 5.90 -7.96
N GLY A 216 -5.15 5.40 -7.94
CA GLY A 216 -4.57 4.70 -6.78
C GLY A 216 -3.92 5.63 -5.74
N GLY A 217 -4.01 6.95 -5.89
CA GLY A 217 -3.45 7.92 -4.92
C GLY A 217 -1.94 7.84 -4.72
N GLY A 218 -1.21 7.32 -5.71
CA GLY A 218 0.25 7.26 -5.74
C GLY A 218 0.90 6.10 -4.98
N ASN A 219 0.17 5.34 -4.16
CA ASN A 219 0.71 4.19 -3.43
C ASN A 219 -0.34 3.07 -3.26
N VAL A 220 0.14 1.86 -2.99
CA VAL A 220 -0.72 0.66 -2.88
C VAL A 220 -1.70 0.71 -1.69
N GLY A 221 -1.37 1.41 -0.60
CA GLY A 221 -2.24 1.59 0.56
C GLY A 221 -3.47 2.44 0.24
N THR A 222 -3.28 3.57 -0.46
CA THR A 222 -4.39 4.38 -0.96
C THR A 222 -5.21 3.60 -1.99
N ALA A 223 -4.58 2.88 -2.91
CA ALA A 223 -5.30 2.03 -3.86
C ALA A 223 -6.16 0.98 -3.14
N ALA A 224 -5.67 0.37 -2.05
CA ALA A 224 -6.41 -0.62 -1.27
C ALA A 224 -7.64 -0.02 -0.60
N TRP A 225 -7.50 1.20 -0.07
CA TRP A 225 -8.64 1.97 0.43
C TRP A 225 -9.66 2.26 -0.67
N VAL A 226 -9.22 2.73 -1.86
CA VAL A 226 -10.12 2.99 -3.01
C VAL A 226 -10.86 1.73 -3.43
N VAL A 227 -10.16 0.62 -3.65
CA VAL A 227 -10.79 -0.65 -4.04
C VAL A 227 -11.81 -1.10 -3.00
N SER A 228 -11.50 -0.92 -1.71
CA SER A 228 -12.39 -1.32 -0.63
C SER A 228 -13.73 -0.57 -0.65
N HIS A 229 -13.74 0.75 -0.84
CA HIS A 229 -15.00 1.50 -0.85
C HIS A 229 -15.67 1.56 -2.22
N ALA A 230 -14.89 1.72 -3.30
CA ALA A 230 -15.42 1.99 -4.64
C ALA A 230 -15.75 0.72 -5.43
N VAL A 231 -15.08 -0.40 -5.14
CA VAL A 231 -15.31 -1.68 -5.84
C VAL A 231 -16.00 -2.69 -4.95
N LEU A 232 -15.53 -2.86 -3.71
CA LEU A 232 -16.13 -3.82 -2.77
C LEU A 232 -17.38 -3.27 -2.06
N GLY A 233 -17.74 -2.01 -2.31
CA GLY A 233 -18.93 -1.37 -1.74
C GLY A 233 -18.90 -1.19 -0.23
N LYS A 234 -17.72 -1.22 0.41
CA LYS A 234 -17.59 -1.10 1.86
C LYS A 234 -17.71 0.37 2.26
N THR A 235 -18.67 0.67 3.12
CA THR A 235 -18.97 2.05 3.52
C THR A 235 -18.24 2.48 4.78
N ARG A 236 -17.58 1.53 5.48
CA ARG A 236 -16.87 1.77 6.74
C ARG A 236 -15.51 1.08 6.71
N LEU A 237 -14.44 1.87 6.72
CA LEU A 237 -13.06 1.38 6.57
C LEU A 237 -12.21 1.69 7.79
N GLY A 238 -11.62 0.67 8.39
CA GLY A 238 -10.57 0.77 9.39
C GLY A 238 -9.19 0.68 8.72
N LEU A 239 -8.25 1.55 9.08
CA LEU A 239 -6.89 1.53 8.53
C LEU A 239 -5.90 1.01 9.57
N LEU A 240 -5.03 0.07 9.19
CA LEU A 240 -3.91 -0.42 10.01
C LEU A 240 -2.61 -0.33 9.23
N GLY A 241 -1.56 0.21 9.84
CA GLY A 241 -0.24 0.29 9.19
C GLY A 241 -0.16 1.26 8.00
N LEU A 242 -1.06 2.25 7.94
CA LEU A 242 -0.99 3.35 6.96
C LEU A 242 -0.33 4.57 7.62
N ASP A 243 0.96 4.45 7.92
CA ASP A 243 1.70 5.47 8.67
C ASP A 243 1.95 6.76 7.87
N PHE A 244 2.18 6.65 6.56
CA PHE A 244 2.63 7.77 5.70
C PHE A 244 3.83 8.54 6.25
N GLY A 245 4.67 7.88 7.04
CA GLY A 245 5.78 8.50 7.74
C GLY A 245 6.52 7.50 8.60
N TYR A 246 7.37 8.04 9.47
CA TYR A 246 8.32 7.32 10.29
C TYR A 246 8.17 7.74 11.74
N ALA A 247 8.31 6.75 12.62
CA ALA A 247 8.14 6.93 14.05
C ALA A 247 9.27 7.78 14.66
N PRO A 248 9.02 8.42 15.81
CA PRO A 248 10.07 9.10 16.56
C PRO A 248 11.29 8.19 16.80
N GLY A 249 12.48 8.74 16.58
CA GLY A 249 13.75 8.03 16.79
C GLY A 249 14.20 7.13 15.64
N THR A 250 13.39 6.94 14.57
CA THR A 250 13.84 6.21 13.38
C THR A 250 14.97 7.00 12.68
N PRO A 251 16.17 6.42 12.45
CA PRO A 251 17.23 7.09 11.72
C PRO A 251 16.84 7.38 10.27
N TYR A 252 17.23 8.53 9.71
CA TYR A 252 16.95 8.85 8.30
C TYR A 252 17.46 7.77 7.34
N ALA A 253 18.58 7.12 7.65
CA ALA A 253 19.12 6.01 6.86
C ALA A 253 18.12 4.85 6.67
N LYS A 254 17.14 4.69 7.56
CA LYS A 254 16.11 3.64 7.47
C LYS A 254 14.86 4.04 6.66
N THR A 255 14.78 5.27 6.16
CA THR A 255 13.61 5.80 5.43
C THR A 255 13.64 5.40 3.96
N GLN A 256 12.49 5.11 3.34
CA GLN A 256 12.44 4.49 2.01
C GLN A 256 13.31 5.23 0.97
N TYR A 257 13.12 6.54 0.86
CA TYR A 257 13.77 7.41 -0.12
C TYR A 257 15.10 8.02 0.36
N TYR A 258 15.70 7.47 1.43
CA TYR A 258 16.99 7.93 1.93
C TYR A 258 18.09 7.96 0.87
N PRO A 259 18.30 6.91 0.05
CA PRO A 259 19.39 6.92 -0.94
C PRO A 259 19.27 8.09 -1.90
N GLU A 260 18.10 8.30 -2.49
CA GLU A 260 17.85 9.40 -3.42
C GLU A 260 17.97 10.77 -2.74
N LEU A 261 17.41 10.93 -1.53
CA LEU A 261 17.51 12.21 -0.81
C LEU A 261 18.94 12.53 -0.38
N ARG A 262 19.73 11.52 0.02
CA ARG A 262 21.13 11.70 0.41
C ARG A 262 21.99 12.07 -0.80
N GLU A 263 21.74 11.45 -1.95
CA GLU A 263 22.41 11.81 -3.21
C GLU A 263 22.11 13.26 -3.62
N MET A 264 20.84 13.68 -3.56
CA MET A 264 20.43 15.02 -3.99
C MET A 264 20.87 16.14 -3.04
N PHE A 265 20.81 15.91 -1.72
CA PHE A 265 20.95 16.99 -0.73
C PHE A 265 22.21 16.89 0.12
N GLY A 266 22.94 15.76 0.08
CA GLY A 266 24.14 15.55 0.89
C GLY A 266 23.85 15.86 2.36
N ASP A 267 24.61 16.80 2.94
CA ASP A 267 24.50 17.17 4.36
C ASP A 267 23.23 17.98 4.69
N ARG A 268 22.52 18.48 3.69
CA ARG A 268 21.23 19.16 3.84
C ARG A 268 20.03 18.20 3.83
N LEU A 269 20.27 16.89 3.84
CA LEU A 269 19.24 15.85 3.84
C LEU A 269 18.14 16.10 4.87
N SER A 270 18.49 16.51 6.09
CA SER A 270 17.53 16.74 7.17
C SER A 270 16.48 17.80 6.83
N GLU A 271 16.82 18.79 5.99
CA GLU A 271 15.90 19.85 5.54
C GLU A 271 14.76 19.31 4.65
N ALA A 272 14.95 18.14 4.03
CA ALA A 272 13.95 17.52 3.18
C ALA A 272 12.85 16.79 3.98
N PHE A 273 13.10 16.44 5.24
CA PHE A 273 12.12 15.76 6.08
C PHE A 273 11.14 16.73 6.73
N ILE A 274 9.86 16.36 6.71
CA ILE A 274 8.76 17.15 7.26
C ILE A 274 8.36 16.53 8.59
N HIS A 275 8.36 17.34 9.65
CA HIS A 275 8.00 16.90 11.00
C HIS A 275 6.58 17.36 11.33
N LEU A 276 5.80 16.47 11.94
CA LEU A 276 4.39 16.65 12.24
C LEU A 276 4.11 16.06 13.63
N GLU A 277 3.46 16.84 14.49
CA GLU A 277 2.97 16.34 15.77
C GLU A 277 1.71 15.50 15.53
N ASN A 278 1.72 14.24 15.95
CA ASN A 278 0.55 13.39 15.91
C ASN A 278 -0.41 13.81 17.05
N PRO A 279 -1.59 14.35 16.74
CA PRO A 279 -2.46 14.98 17.74
C PRO A 279 -3.11 13.97 18.70
N VAL A 280 -3.10 12.68 18.36
CA VAL A 280 -3.66 11.61 19.22
C VAL A 280 -2.61 11.11 20.20
N LEU A 281 -1.36 11.01 19.75
CA LEU A 281 -0.27 10.43 20.53
C LEU A 281 0.56 11.47 21.28
N GLY A 282 0.54 12.74 20.86
CA GLY A 282 1.44 13.78 21.37
C GLY A 282 2.91 13.55 21.01
N GLU A 283 3.16 12.78 19.94
CA GLU A 283 4.49 12.40 19.47
C GLU A 283 4.84 13.15 18.18
N THR A 284 6.09 13.60 18.02
CA THR A 284 6.57 14.19 16.76
C THR A 284 7.05 13.11 15.81
N TRP A 285 6.23 12.82 14.81
CA TRP A 285 6.56 11.94 13.70
C TRP A 285 7.20 12.75 12.57
N PHE A 286 7.86 12.07 11.63
CA PHE A 286 8.43 12.73 10.46
C PHE A 286 8.18 11.93 9.19
N THR A 287 8.22 12.58 8.05
CA THR A 287 7.98 11.96 6.74
C THR A 287 8.92 12.55 5.69
N ASP A 288 9.26 11.75 4.69
CA ASP A 288 9.91 12.24 3.49
C ASP A 288 8.87 12.94 2.57
N PRO A 289 9.33 13.67 1.53
CA PRO A 289 8.43 14.37 0.62
C PRO A 289 7.44 13.47 -0.14
N ALA A 290 7.79 12.22 -0.46
CA ALA A 290 6.94 11.31 -1.21
C ALA A 290 5.78 10.79 -0.37
N TYR A 291 6.08 10.31 0.83
CA TYR A 291 5.05 9.93 1.80
C TYR A 291 4.18 11.11 2.23
N TYR A 292 4.75 12.33 2.32
CA TYR A 292 3.95 13.53 2.58
C TYR A 292 3.01 13.86 1.42
N TRP A 293 3.47 13.74 0.16
CA TRP A 293 2.60 13.92 -1.00
C TRP A 293 1.48 12.89 -1.04
N PHE A 294 1.80 11.61 -0.84
CA PHE A 294 0.79 10.55 -0.82
C PHE A 294 -0.26 10.74 0.28
N ARG A 295 0.17 11.24 1.45
CA ARG A 295 -0.72 11.58 2.57
C ARG A 295 -1.71 12.66 2.16
N ASP A 296 -1.24 13.75 1.55
CA ASP A 296 -2.10 14.86 1.15
C ASP A 296 -3.08 14.41 0.07
N VAL A 297 -2.64 13.62 -0.91
CA VAL A 297 -3.53 12.99 -1.90
C VAL A 297 -4.58 12.10 -1.23
N PHE A 298 -4.21 11.27 -0.25
CA PHE A 298 -5.18 10.44 0.48
C PHE A 298 -6.23 11.30 1.19
N LEU A 299 -5.81 12.37 1.87
CA LEU A 299 -6.74 13.29 2.56
C LEU A 299 -7.71 13.99 1.61
N GLU A 300 -7.22 14.44 0.43
CA GLU A 300 -8.06 15.00 -0.62
C GLU A 300 -9.10 13.98 -1.12
N MET A 301 -8.68 12.74 -1.34
CA MET A 301 -9.58 11.68 -1.79
C MET A 301 -10.62 11.32 -0.72
N VAL A 302 -10.23 11.22 0.55
CA VAL A 302 -11.18 10.98 1.66
C VAL A 302 -12.23 12.09 1.74
N ALA A 303 -11.83 13.35 1.56
CA ALA A 303 -12.77 14.48 1.59
C ALA A 303 -13.81 14.43 0.44
N SER A 304 -13.55 13.66 -0.61
CA SER A 304 -14.42 13.52 -1.79
C SER A 304 -15.36 12.30 -1.76
N THR A 305 -15.37 11.51 -0.68
CA THR A 305 -16.19 10.30 -0.55
C THR A 305 -17.09 10.33 0.68
N ALA A 306 -18.21 9.59 0.61
CA ALA A 306 -19.11 9.36 1.74
C ALA A 306 -18.66 8.19 2.64
N CYS A 307 -17.58 7.48 2.26
CA CYS A 307 -17.06 6.37 3.03
C CYS A 307 -16.53 6.83 4.40
N GLU A 308 -17.03 6.24 5.49
CA GLU A 308 -16.46 6.47 6.81
C GLU A 308 -15.07 5.85 6.88
N THR A 309 -14.04 6.67 7.06
CA THR A 309 -12.66 6.23 7.18
C THR A 309 -12.15 6.48 8.60
N VAL A 310 -11.78 5.41 9.29
CA VAL A 310 -11.25 5.42 10.65
C VAL A 310 -9.80 4.95 10.62
N ASN A 311 -8.86 5.84 10.92
CA ASN A 311 -7.47 5.49 11.08
C ASN A 311 -7.23 4.82 12.44
N CYS A 312 -6.99 3.51 12.40
CA CYS A 312 -6.65 2.66 13.54
C CYS A 312 -5.16 2.31 13.58
N THR A 313 -4.32 2.99 12.79
CA THR A 313 -2.88 2.74 12.72
C THR A 313 -2.17 3.03 14.04
N GLU A 314 -2.74 3.93 14.87
CA GLU A 314 -2.15 4.33 16.17
C GLU A 314 -0.69 4.80 16.03
N GLY A 315 -0.43 5.50 14.92
CA GLY A 315 0.87 6.00 14.52
C GLY A 315 0.77 6.79 13.24
N GLY A 316 1.91 7.24 12.75
CA GLY A 316 2.02 7.92 11.48
C GLY A 316 1.56 9.38 11.52
N VAL A 317 1.37 9.91 10.33
CA VAL A 317 1.01 11.31 10.09
C VAL A 317 -0.35 11.45 9.40
N LEU A 318 -1.08 10.35 9.20
CA LEU A 318 -2.36 10.35 8.51
C LEU A 318 -3.51 10.81 9.43
N PHE A 319 -3.66 12.12 9.52
CA PHE A 319 -4.73 12.80 10.23
C PHE A 319 -5.14 14.07 9.48
N GLY A 320 -6.42 14.43 9.52
CA GLY A 320 -6.93 15.59 8.81
C GLY A 320 -8.45 15.52 8.60
N PRO A 321 -9.04 16.52 7.91
CA PRO A 321 -10.46 16.52 7.60
C PRO A 321 -10.90 15.21 6.93
N GLY A 322 -12.05 14.68 7.35
CA GLY A 322 -12.63 13.45 6.79
C GLY A 322 -12.11 12.13 7.38
N ILE A 323 -11.02 12.15 8.16
CA ILE A 323 -10.49 10.95 8.83
C ILE A 323 -10.77 11.01 10.33
N LYS A 324 -11.45 9.99 10.86
CA LYS A 324 -11.54 9.77 12.32
C LYS A 324 -10.33 8.96 12.78
N THR A 325 -9.87 9.17 14.01
CA THR A 325 -8.82 8.35 14.63
C THR A 325 -9.39 7.61 15.82
N ALA A 326 -9.16 6.30 15.92
CA ALA A 326 -9.62 5.49 17.04
C ALA A 326 -8.72 4.25 17.23
N PRO A 327 -8.60 3.70 18.44
CA PRO A 327 -7.98 2.39 18.64
C PRO A 327 -8.69 1.30 17.82
N LEU A 328 -7.94 0.28 17.40
CA LEU A 328 -8.46 -0.85 16.62
C LEU A 328 -9.66 -1.53 17.30
N GLU A 329 -9.57 -1.77 18.61
CA GLU A 329 -10.61 -2.47 19.37
C GLU A 329 -11.93 -1.72 19.32
N ARG A 330 -11.89 -0.39 19.41
CA ARG A 330 -13.07 0.45 19.32
C ARG A 330 -13.72 0.35 17.95
N PHE A 331 -12.93 0.38 16.87
CA PHE A 331 -13.46 0.19 15.52
C PHE A 331 -14.14 -1.18 15.36
N VAL A 332 -13.50 -2.24 15.84
CA VAL A 332 -14.06 -3.60 15.77
C VAL A 332 -15.35 -3.72 16.61
N GLU A 333 -15.38 -3.16 17.81
CA GLU A 333 -16.57 -3.15 18.67
C GLU A 333 -17.73 -2.42 18.01
N GLU A 334 -17.49 -1.24 17.44
CA GLU A 334 -18.51 -0.47 16.74
C GLU A 334 -19.00 -1.17 15.46
N CYS A 335 -18.20 -2.06 14.84
CA CYS A 335 -18.62 -2.88 13.69
C CYS A 335 -19.50 -4.08 14.08
N ARG A 336 -19.50 -4.51 15.35
CA ARG A 336 -20.40 -5.59 15.82
C ARG A 336 -21.83 -5.13 16.02
N HIS A 337 -22.02 -3.81 16.22
CA HIS A 337 -23.30 -3.21 16.59
C HIS A 337 -23.98 -2.46 15.44
N GLY A 338 -23.36 -2.39 14.26
CA GLY A 338 -23.87 -1.71 13.06
C GLY A 338 -24.13 -2.68 11.93
#